data_AF-A0A8T6W8W5-F1
#
_entry.id   AF-A0A8T6W8W5-F1
#
_cell.length_a   1.000
_cell.length_b   1.000
_cell.length_c   1.000
_cell.angle_alpha   90.00
_cell.angle_beta   90.00
_cell.angle_gamma   90.00
#
_symmetry.space_group_name_H-M   'P 1'
#
loop_
_entity.id
_entity.type
_entity.pdbx_description
1 polymer ?
#
loop_
_entity_poly.entity_id
_entity_poly.type
_entity_poly.pdbx_seq_one_letter_code
_entity_poly.pdbx_strand_id
1 'polypeptide(L)'
;MSTVLEIPKVWKLLKHFKDQCQTKGWKTSDYGDWVKKGNEYHNFLWTRTVHPSTFEKVAINNKCAIRKGVFYQVVDVSYTAWVFPEAPPEKLTQIVTENPELLRRTAIYDLSWAYAGKPVCLKLNETNSTVFKEFEKFLEEKWGVKIQPGVSLTGRGSL
;
A
#
# COMPACT_ATOMS: atom_id res chain seq x y z
N MET A 1 -12.45 -9.84 27.50
CA MET A 1 -11.15 -10.43 27.11
C MET A 1 -10.71 -9.70 25.85
N SER A 2 -9.67 -8.86 25.93
CA SER A 2 -9.11 -8.21 24.73
C SER A 2 -8.32 -9.27 23.98
N THR A 3 -8.89 -9.83 22.92
CA THR A 3 -8.12 -10.67 22.00
C THR A 3 -7.10 -9.76 21.33
N VAL A 4 -5.82 -9.94 21.66
CA VAL A 4 -4.74 -9.31 20.89
C VAL A 4 -4.86 -9.85 19.47
N LEU A 5 -5.34 -9.03 18.55
CA LEU A 5 -5.39 -9.38 17.13
C LEU A 5 -3.94 -9.44 16.66
N GLU A 6 -3.40 -10.66 16.52
CA GLU A 6 -2.10 -10.87 15.91
C GLU A 6 -2.20 -10.59 14.41
N ILE A 7 -1.69 -9.43 14.01
CA ILE A 7 -1.61 -9.05 12.60
C ILE A 7 -0.60 -9.97 11.92
N PRO A 8 -0.99 -10.70 10.86
CA PRO A 8 -0.11 -11.62 10.18
C PRO A 8 1.00 -10.83 9.47
N LYS A 9 2.13 -11.50 9.21
CA LYS A 9 3.21 -10.93 8.38
C LYS A 9 2.65 -10.36 7.07
N VAL A 10 3.24 -9.27 6.60
CA VAL A 10 2.71 -8.46 5.47
C VAL A 10 2.36 -9.27 4.21
N TRP A 11 3.17 -10.28 3.85
CA TRP A 11 2.87 -11.14 2.70
C TRP A 11 1.59 -11.97 2.88
N LYS A 12 1.31 -12.43 4.11
CA LYS A 12 0.09 -13.19 4.43
C LYS A 12 -1.11 -12.26 4.58
N LEU A 13 -0.89 -11.05 5.08
CA LEU A 13 -1.89 -9.97 5.10
C LEU A 13 -2.37 -9.63 3.69
N LEU A 14 -1.43 -9.39 2.76
CA LEU A 14 -1.74 -9.10 1.36
C LEU A 14 -2.36 -10.31 0.65
N LYS A 15 -1.95 -11.53 0.99
CA LYS A 15 -2.62 -12.75 0.51
C LYS A 15 -4.10 -12.78 0.91
N HIS A 16 -4.40 -12.61 2.20
CA HIS A 16 -5.79 -12.59 2.68
C HIS A 16 -6.61 -11.45 2.04
N PHE A 17 -5.99 -10.29 1.82
CA PHE A 17 -6.64 -9.20 1.11
C PHE A 17 -6.99 -9.59 -0.33
N LYS A 18 -6.05 -10.21 -1.06
CA LYS A 18 -6.30 -10.72 -2.42
C LYS A 18 -7.41 -11.75 -2.46
N ASP A 19 -7.47 -12.65 -1.48
CA ASP A 19 -8.56 -13.64 -1.37
C ASP A 19 -9.92 -12.93 -1.22
N GLN A 20 -10.01 -11.87 -0.40
CA GLN A 20 -11.22 -11.04 -0.29
C GLN A 20 -11.53 -10.24 -1.56
N CYS A 21 -10.52 -9.79 -2.32
CA CYS A 21 -10.75 -9.16 -3.61
C CYS A 21 -11.36 -10.15 -4.63
N GLN A 22 -10.94 -11.42 -4.61
CA GLN A 22 -11.49 -12.45 -5.49
C GLN A 22 -12.98 -12.70 -5.21
N THR A 23 -13.42 -12.69 -3.94
CA THR A 23 -14.84 -12.84 -3.60
C THR A 23 -15.70 -11.65 -4.09
N LYS A 24 -15.08 -10.51 -4.44
CA LYS A 24 -15.72 -9.35 -5.07
C LYS A 24 -15.68 -9.39 -6.60
N GLY A 25 -15.17 -10.48 -7.19
CA GLY A 25 -15.01 -10.63 -8.64
C GLY A 25 -13.81 -9.90 -9.23
N TRP A 26 -12.88 -9.40 -8.40
CA TRP A 26 -11.67 -8.75 -8.90
C TRP A 26 -10.60 -9.79 -9.21
N LYS A 27 -9.80 -9.53 -10.25
CA LYS A 27 -8.70 -10.44 -10.62
C LYS A 27 -7.51 -10.13 -9.72
N THR A 28 -6.82 -11.16 -9.25
CA THR A 28 -5.62 -10.99 -8.42
C THR A 28 -4.49 -11.85 -8.95
N SER A 29 -3.27 -11.52 -8.52
CA SER A 29 -2.10 -12.33 -8.82
C SER A 29 -2.02 -13.62 -7.99
N ASP A 30 -1.69 -14.71 -8.67
CA ASP A 30 -1.14 -15.90 -8.03
C ASP A 30 0.26 -15.62 -7.44
N TYR A 31 1.07 -14.81 -8.16
CA TYR A 31 2.44 -14.45 -7.80
C TYR A 31 2.66 -12.93 -7.85
N GLY A 32 3.26 -12.37 -6.79
CA GLY A 32 3.32 -10.93 -6.55
C GLY A 32 2.02 -10.41 -5.93
N ASP A 33 1.89 -9.10 -5.74
CA ASP A 33 0.78 -8.50 -5.01
C ASP A 33 0.06 -7.43 -5.86
N TRP A 34 -0.63 -7.84 -6.93
CA TRP A 34 -1.48 -6.95 -7.71
C TRP A 34 -2.94 -7.38 -7.69
N VAL A 35 -3.82 -6.38 -7.82
CA VAL A 35 -5.27 -6.52 -7.98
C VAL A 35 -5.68 -5.77 -9.23
N LYS A 36 -6.52 -6.38 -10.07
CA LYS A 36 -7.07 -5.75 -11.26
C LYS A 36 -8.58 -5.61 -11.11
N LYS A 37 -9.06 -4.38 -11.23
CA LYS A 37 -10.48 -4.01 -11.21
C LYS A 37 -10.81 -3.30 -12.52
N GLY A 38 -11.69 -3.88 -13.32
CA GLY A 38 -11.94 -3.39 -14.68
C GLY A 38 -10.66 -3.42 -15.52
N ASN A 39 -10.23 -2.25 -16.01
CA ASN A 39 -8.99 -2.09 -16.79
C ASN A 39 -7.80 -1.59 -15.96
N GLU A 40 -8.00 -1.27 -14.68
CA GLU A 40 -6.98 -0.70 -13.82
C GLU A 40 -6.21 -1.78 -13.06
N TYR A 41 -4.88 -1.66 -13.06
CA TYR A 41 -4.01 -2.46 -12.20
C TYR A 41 -3.62 -1.65 -10.96
N HIS A 42 -3.77 -2.28 -9.80
CA HIS A 42 -3.43 -1.73 -8.50
C HIS A 42 -2.35 -2.63 -7.91
N ASN A 43 -1.12 -2.13 -7.85
CA ASN A 43 0.03 -2.89 -7.38
C ASN A 43 0.29 -2.58 -5.91
N PHE A 44 0.65 -3.60 -5.14
CA PHE A 44 1.14 -3.49 -3.78
C PHE A 44 2.61 -3.91 -3.77
N LEU A 45 3.46 -3.05 -3.23
CA LEU A 45 4.87 -3.31 -3.01
C LEU A 45 5.10 -3.31 -1.51
N TRP A 46 5.58 -4.41 -0.96
CA TRP A 46 5.99 -4.45 0.44
C TRP A 46 7.50 -4.58 0.56
N THR A 47 8.07 -3.80 1.47
CA THR A 47 9.50 -3.83 1.78
C THR A 47 9.71 -3.28 3.17
N ARG A 48 10.74 -3.77 3.88
CA ARG A 48 11.15 -3.21 5.18
C ARG A 48 11.78 -1.83 5.02
N THR A 49 12.59 -1.66 3.98
CA THR A 49 13.27 -0.41 3.68
C THR A 49 13.47 -0.27 2.18
N VAL A 50 13.58 0.97 1.71
CA VAL A 50 13.91 1.28 0.31
C VAL A 50 14.65 2.61 0.29
N HIS A 51 15.71 2.66 -0.50
CA HIS A 51 16.43 3.92 -0.69
C HIS A 51 15.54 4.92 -1.46
N PRO A 52 15.50 6.21 -1.09
CA PRO A 52 14.63 7.19 -1.74
C PRO A 52 14.75 7.24 -3.27
N SER A 53 15.97 7.17 -3.81
CA SER A 53 16.18 7.16 -5.27
C SER A 53 15.63 5.89 -5.96
N THR A 54 15.58 4.76 -5.27
CA THR A 54 14.97 3.53 -5.80
C THR A 54 13.45 3.63 -5.75
N PHE A 55 12.92 4.11 -4.63
CA PHE A 55 11.50 4.38 -4.47
C PHE A 55 10.99 5.29 -5.58
N GLU A 56 11.66 6.43 -5.81
CA GLU A 56 11.27 7.40 -6.82
C GLU A 56 11.28 6.79 -8.23
N LYS A 57 12.34 6.07 -8.61
CA LYS A 57 12.42 5.37 -9.91
C LYS A 57 11.26 4.40 -10.11
N VAL A 58 10.92 3.62 -9.09
CA VAL A 58 9.83 2.64 -9.17
C VAL A 58 8.47 3.34 -9.23
N ALA A 59 8.27 4.38 -8.42
CA ALA A 59 7.04 5.16 -8.39
C ALA A 59 6.82 5.92 -9.71
N ILE A 60 7.90 6.38 -10.38
CA ILE A 60 7.83 7.03 -11.69
C ILE A 60 7.52 6.04 -12.80
N ASN A 61 8.23 4.91 -12.83
CA ASN A 61 8.12 3.92 -13.89
C ASN A 61 6.78 3.18 -13.95
N ASN A 62 5.97 3.25 -12.89
CA ASN A 62 4.57 2.78 -12.81
C ASN A 62 4.28 1.45 -13.51
N LYS A 63 5.22 0.51 -13.49
CA LYS A 63 5.15 -0.78 -14.19
C LYS A 63 5.20 -1.92 -13.21
N CYS A 64 4.46 -2.99 -13.50
CA CYS A 64 4.48 -4.23 -12.74
C CYS A 64 4.68 -5.41 -13.69
N ALA A 65 5.54 -6.35 -13.28
CA ALA A 65 5.68 -7.62 -13.97
C ALA A 65 4.57 -8.56 -13.50
N ILE A 66 3.68 -8.93 -14.41
CA ILE A 66 2.63 -9.92 -14.17
C ILE A 66 3.07 -11.27 -14.73
N ARG A 67 2.90 -12.32 -13.93
CA ARG A 67 3.12 -13.70 -14.36
C ARG A 67 1.79 -14.31 -14.78
N LYS A 68 1.75 -14.89 -15.98
CA LYS A 68 0.63 -15.68 -16.52
C LYS A 68 1.14 -17.09 -16.83
N GLY A 69 1.01 -18.00 -15.87
CA GLY A 69 1.59 -19.34 -15.97
C GLY A 69 3.12 -19.29 -16.05
N VAL A 70 3.70 -19.65 -17.20
CA VAL A 70 5.16 -19.59 -17.44
C VAL A 70 5.63 -18.27 -18.05
N PHE A 71 4.70 -17.41 -18.49
CA PHE A 71 5.04 -16.16 -19.18
C PHE A 71 5.06 -14.96 -18.23
N TYR A 72 5.96 -14.02 -18.50
CA TYR A 72 6.03 -12.73 -17.84
C TYR A 72 5.65 -11.63 -18.83
N GLN A 73 4.80 -10.70 -18.38
CA GLN A 73 4.44 -9.51 -19.14
C GLN A 73 4.62 -8.29 -18.23
N VAL A 74 5.21 -7.22 -18.76
CA VAL A 74 5.21 -5.93 -18.05
C VAL A 74 3.95 -5.17 -18.46
N VAL A 75 3.20 -4.71 -17.46
CA VAL A 75 2.00 -3.89 -17.67
C VAL A 75 2.13 -2.56 -16.95
N ASP A 76 1.49 -1.54 -17.51
CA ASP A 76 1.33 -0.26 -16.83
C ASP A 76 0.34 -0.41 -15.67
N VAL A 77 0.68 0.22 -14.57
CA VAL A 77 -0.05 0.19 -13.31
C VAL A 77 -0.72 1.55 -13.10
N SER A 78 -2.02 1.52 -12.83
CA SER A 78 -2.80 2.72 -12.55
C SER A 78 -2.44 3.31 -11.19
N TYR A 79 -2.22 2.44 -10.19
CA TYR A 79 -1.93 2.84 -8.82
C TYR A 79 -0.93 1.91 -8.13
N THR A 80 -0.01 2.46 -7.34
CA THR A 80 0.96 1.69 -6.53
C THR A 80 0.82 2.02 -5.05
N ALA A 81 0.63 1.01 -4.21
CA ALA A 81 0.65 1.13 -2.76
C ALA A 81 1.95 0.54 -2.21
N TRP A 82 2.70 1.33 -1.45
CA TRP A 82 3.84 0.87 -0.69
C TRP A 82 3.41 0.49 0.72
N VAL A 83 3.64 -0.76 1.12
CA VAL A 83 3.22 -1.29 2.42
C VAL A 83 4.45 -1.64 3.24
N PHE A 84 4.70 -0.88 4.29
CA PHE A 84 5.89 -1.00 5.10
C PHE A 84 5.59 -1.67 6.44
N PRO A 85 6.20 -2.82 6.76
CA PRO A 85 6.11 -3.42 8.09
C PRO A 85 7.02 -2.74 9.12
N GLU A 86 7.97 -1.90 8.68
CA GLU A 86 8.85 -1.06 9.49
C GLU A 86 8.67 0.40 9.07
N ALA A 87 8.98 1.38 9.92
CA ALA A 87 8.67 2.78 9.61
C ALA A 87 9.45 3.24 8.36
N PRO A 88 8.79 3.74 7.30
CA PRO A 88 9.48 4.23 6.12
C PRO A 88 10.25 5.53 6.43
N PRO A 89 11.33 5.83 5.71
CA PRO A 89 12.00 7.12 5.81
C PRO A 89 11.04 8.28 5.45
N GLU A 90 11.04 9.36 6.23
CA GLU A 90 10.19 10.55 5.98
C GLU A 90 10.38 11.12 4.56
N LYS A 91 11.58 10.97 4.01
CA LYS A 91 11.91 11.42 2.65
C LYS A 91 11.02 10.78 1.58
N LEU A 92 10.50 9.56 1.80
CA LEU A 92 9.60 8.92 0.85
C LEU A 92 8.26 9.65 0.77
N THR A 93 7.72 10.02 1.93
CA THR A 93 6.49 10.81 2.03
C THR A 93 6.67 12.17 1.35
N GLN A 94 7.81 12.85 1.58
CA GLN A 94 8.15 14.12 0.91
C GLN A 94 8.16 13.98 -0.61
N ILE A 95 8.84 12.96 -1.15
CA ILE A 95 8.91 12.70 -2.61
C ILE A 95 7.51 12.58 -3.21
N VAL A 96 6.59 11.88 -2.52
CA VAL A 96 5.21 11.73 -3.01
C VAL A 96 4.43 13.04 -2.89
N THR A 97 4.54 13.77 -1.79
CA THR A 97 3.78 15.02 -1.58
C THR A 97 4.27 16.18 -2.45
N GLU A 98 5.56 16.24 -2.77
CA GLU A 98 6.16 17.29 -3.61
C GLU A 98 5.89 17.07 -5.11
N ASN A 99 5.43 15.89 -5.51
CA ASN A 99 5.15 15.55 -6.90
C ASN A 99 3.64 15.23 -7.10
N PRO A 100 2.84 16.13 -7.70
CA PRO A 100 1.41 15.94 -7.90
C PRO A 100 1.03 14.72 -8.76
N GLU A 101 1.92 14.25 -9.64
CA GLU A 101 1.70 13.02 -10.40
C GLU A 101 1.84 11.80 -9.48
N LEU A 102 2.92 11.75 -8.67
CA LEU A 102 3.11 10.68 -7.69
C LEU A 102 2.00 10.65 -6.66
N LEU A 103 1.59 11.81 -6.15
CA LEU A 103 0.52 11.93 -5.16
C LEU A 103 -0.81 11.30 -5.62
N ARG A 104 -1.14 11.43 -6.92
CA ARG A 104 -2.38 10.90 -7.50
C ARG A 104 -2.35 9.38 -7.75
N ARG A 105 -1.16 8.79 -7.87
CA ARG A 105 -0.99 7.36 -8.23
C ARG A 105 -0.36 6.51 -7.12
N THR A 106 0.23 7.11 -6.10
CA THR A 106 1.01 6.43 -5.07
C THR A 106 0.36 6.53 -3.71
N ALA A 107 0.20 5.41 -3.03
CA ALA A 107 -0.14 5.34 -1.62
C ALA A 107 1.04 4.80 -0.80
N ILE A 108 1.17 5.25 0.44
CA ILE A 108 2.10 4.71 1.44
C ILE A 108 1.28 4.29 2.65
N TYR A 109 1.51 3.07 3.11
CA TYR A 109 0.93 2.47 4.32
C TYR A 109 2.07 2.04 5.24
N ASP A 110 2.15 2.67 6.40
CA ASP A 110 3.09 2.34 7.46
C ASP A 110 2.37 1.52 8.55
N LEU A 111 2.69 0.23 8.58
CA LEU A 111 2.18 -0.76 9.54
C LEU A 111 3.14 -0.97 10.72
N SER A 112 4.20 -0.17 10.86
CA SER A 112 5.21 -0.35 11.90
C SER A 112 4.61 -0.35 13.32
N TRP A 113 3.64 0.52 13.56
CA TRP A 113 2.93 0.59 14.83
C TRP A 113 2.05 -0.64 15.04
N ALA A 114 1.32 -1.05 14.01
CA ALA A 114 0.53 -2.27 13.98
C ALA A 114 1.38 -3.50 14.38
N TYR A 115 2.55 -3.67 13.77
CA TYR A 115 3.47 -4.76 14.12
C TYR A 115 4.15 -4.60 15.48
N ALA A 116 4.23 -3.38 16.01
CA ALA A 116 4.68 -3.11 17.38
C ALA A 116 3.56 -3.26 18.44
N GLY A 117 2.39 -3.79 18.07
CA GLY A 117 1.27 -4.06 18.98
C GLY A 117 0.33 -2.87 19.21
N LYS A 118 0.53 -1.74 18.52
CA LYS A 118 -0.42 -0.62 18.50
C LYS A 118 -1.25 -0.70 17.22
N PRO A 119 -2.56 -0.99 17.26
CA PRO A 119 -3.35 -1.31 16.07
C PRO A 119 -3.67 -0.05 15.23
N VAL A 120 -2.64 0.57 14.66
CA VAL A 120 -2.70 1.80 13.87
C VAL A 120 -1.84 1.61 12.63
N CYS A 121 -2.40 2.00 11.48
CA CYS A 121 -1.67 2.18 10.23
C CYS A 121 -1.64 3.67 9.91
N LEU A 122 -0.44 4.24 9.75
CA LEU A 122 -0.31 5.58 9.19
C LEU A 122 -0.40 5.49 7.67
N LYS A 123 -1.09 6.43 7.01
CA LYS A 123 -1.27 6.44 5.56
C LYS A 123 -0.93 7.79 4.92
N LEU A 124 -0.34 7.74 3.73
CA LEU A 124 -0.44 8.80 2.73
C LEU A 124 -1.17 8.19 1.52
N ASN A 125 -2.43 8.57 1.29
CA ASN A 125 -3.20 8.06 0.16
C ASN A 125 -4.18 9.12 -0.33
N GLU A 126 -3.75 9.89 -1.33
CA GLU A 126 -4.57 10.86 -2.07
C GLU A 126 -5.05 10.29 -3.42
N THR A 127 -4.95 8.97 -3.60
CA THR A 127 -5.33 8.31 -4.84
C THR A 127 -6.85 8.08 -4.90
N ASN A 128 -7.38 7.99 -6.12
CA ASN A 128 -8.78 7.58 -6.35
C ASN A 128 -8.95 6.05 -6.39
N SER A 129 -7.92 5.29 -6.01
CA SER A 129 -7.90 3.83 -6.05
C SER A 129 -8.97 3.23 -5.12
N THR A 130 -10.04 2.71 -5.71
CA THR A 130 -11.07 1.99 -4.95
C THR A 130 -10.57 0.71 -4.29
N VAL A 131 -9.52 0.09 -4.85
CA VAL A 131 -8.85 -1.07 -4.25
C VAL A 131 -8.10 -0.67 -2.99
N PHE A 132 -7.45 0.50 -2.97
CA PHE A 132 -6.74 0.97 -1.77
C PHE A 132 -7.71 1.38 -0.66
N LYS A 133 -8.85 1.98 -1.00
CA LYS A 133 -9.94 2.21 -0.04
C LYS A 133 -10.50 0.90 0.54
N GLU A 134 -10.63 -0.14 -0.28
CA GLU A 134 -11.02 -1.47 0.20
C GLU A 134 -9.94 -2.12 1.07
N PHE A 135 -8.66 -1.89 0.77
CA PHE A 135 -7.57 -2.34 1.62
C PHE A 135 -7.59 -1.69 3.00
N GLU A 136 -7.83 -0.37 3.07
CA GLU A 136 -8.02 0.36 4.32
C GLU A 136 -9.18 -0.23 5.14
N LYS A 137 -10.34 -0.44 4.50
CA LYS A 137 -11.50 -1.09 5.13
C LYS A 137 -11.18 -2.51 5.61
N PHE A 138 -10.44 -3.29 4.83
CA PHE A 138 -10.00 -4.62 5.20
C PHE A 138 -9.12 -4.62 6.46
N LEU A 139 -8.19 -3.66 6.56
CA LEU A 139 -7.35 -3.49 7.76
C LEU A 139 -8.17 -3.18 9.00
N GLU A 140 -9.16 -2.28 8.88
CA GLU A 140 -10.04 -1.89 9.98
C GLU A 140 -10.95 -3.05 10.42
N GLU A 141 -11.67 -3.65 9.47
CA GLU A 141 -12.71 -4.64 9.78
C GLU A 141 -12.18 -6.02 10.15
N LYS A 142 -11.10 -6.48 9.49
CA LYS A 142 -10.56 -7.84 9.71
C LYS A 142 -9.46 -7.87 10.77
N TRP A 143 -8.72 -6.79 10.92
CA TRP A 143 -7.53 -6.76 11.78
C TRP A 143 -7.60 -5.71 12.89
N GLY A 144 -8.68 -4.93 12.96
CA GLY A 144 -8.85 -3.90 13.99
C GLY A 144 -7.84 -2.76 13.88
N VAL A 145 -7.15 -2.62 12.74
CA VAL A 145 -6.09 -1.64 12.53
C VAL A 145 -6.73 -0.32 12.12
N LYS A 146 -6.68 0.69 13.00
CA LYS A 146 -7.20 2.02 12.72
C LYS A 146 -6.33 2.74 11.69
N ILE A 147 -6.94 3.27 10.63
CA ILE A 147 -6.24 4.06 9.62
C ILE A 147 -6.14 5.51 10.10
N GLN A 148 -4.94 6.09 10.05
CA GLN A 148 -4.69 7.49 10.40
C GLN A 148 -3.83 8.17 9.33
N PRO A 149 -4.04 9.47 9.03
CA PRO A 149 -3.13 10.22 8.17
C PRO A 149 -1.71 10.18 8.74
N GLY A 150 -0.73 9.81 7.92
CA GLY A 150 0.68 9.94 8.23
C GLY A 150 1.06 11.41 8.24
N VAL A 151 1.79 11.85 9.25
CA VAL A 151 2.12 13.26 9.43
C VAL A 151 3.07 13.71 8.30
N SER A 152 2.51 14.37 7.29
CA SER A 152 3.18 15.46 6.59
C SER A 152 2.62 16.76 7.17
N LEU A 153 3.49 17.50 7.85
CA LEU A 153 3.27 18.81 8.47
C LEU A 153 2.38 19.74 7.61
N THR A 154 1.09 19.85 7.94
CA THR A 154 0.34 21.08 7.65
C THR A 154 0.81 22.14 8.64
N GLY A 155 1.83 22.92 8.26
CA GLY A 155 2.19 24.21 8.86
C GLY A 155 2.85 24.18 10.23
N ARG A 156 4.19 24.23 10.26
CA ARG A 156 4.84 25.13 11.22
C ARG A 156 4.76 26.54 10.65
N GLY A 157 4.04 27.40 11.34
CA GLY A 157 4.01 28.86 11.17
C GLY A 157 2.84 29.38 12.02
N SER A 158 2.98 30.27 12.98
CA SER A 158 4.10 31.08 13.47
C SER A 158 3.71 31.44 14.91
N LEU A 159 4.70 31.74 15.75
CA LEU A 159 4.48 32.52 16.97
C LEU A 159 3.87 33.88 16.62
#